data_AF-A0A177N559-F1
#
_entry.id   AF-A0A177N559-F1
#
_cell.length_a   1.000
_cell.length_b   1.000
_cell.length_c   1.000
_cell.angle_alpha   90.00
_cell.angle_beta   90.00
_cell.angle_gamma   90.00
#
_symmetry.space_group_name_H-M   'P 1'
#
loop_
_entity.id
_entity.type
_entity.pdbx_description
1 polymer ?
#
loop_
_entity_poly.entity_id
_entity_poly.type
_entity_poly.pdbx_seq_one_letter_code
_entity_poly.pdbx_strand_id
1 'polypeptide(L)'
;MLFKHLKALPEANFAYESLRKLFDQLIERTINEQKTCMLGKAVLEFRGQDPQVAEIVNMGISQLENVILEILSKAQATGEISKGRDLQVLSSYLTAAFYGIQVLGVAKPCRENLEQVGAIALSIVFPNQ
;
A
#
# COMPACT_ATOMS: atom_id res chain seq x y z
N MET A 1 -3.64 10.06 9.18
CA MET A 1 -2.41 10.67 8.60
C MET A 1 -1.36 9.59 8.34
N LEU A 2 -1.57 8.67 7.39
CA LEU A 2 -0.55 7.66 7.01
C LEU A 2 0.38 8.21 5.91
N PHE A 3 -0.12 9.12 5.08
CA PHE A 3 0.56 9.64 3.89
C PHE A 3 1.54 10.80 4.13
N LYS A 4 1.62 11.36 5.34
CA LYS A 4 2.40 12.60 5.61
C LYS A 4 3.92 12.41 5.62
N HIS A 5 4.44 11.18 5.66
CA HIS A 5 5.86 10.91 5.87
C HIS A 5 6.63 10.45 4.61
N LEU A 6 5.97 10.38 3.45
CA LEU A 6 6.54 9.89 2.19
C LEU A 6 7.48 10.90 1.48
N LYS A 7 7.93 11.97 2.12
CA LYS A 7 8.59 13.12 1.45
C LYS A 7 10.05 13.40 1.80
N ALA A 8 10.73 12.58 2.60
CA ALA A 8 12.10 12.89 3.04
C ALA A 8 13.00 11.65 3.15
N LEU A 9 13.57 11.19 2.03
CA LEU A 9 14.63 10.18 1.96
C LEU A 9 15.62 10.50 0.80
N PRO A 10 16.89 10.06 0.87
CA PRO A 10 17.92 10.34 -0.14
C PRO A 10 17.59 9.77 -1.54
N GLU A 11 18.23 10.30 -2.59
CA GLU A 11 17.82 10.10 -4.00
C GLU A 11 17.92 8.66 -4.54
N ALA A 12 18.78 7.81 -3.96
CA ALA A 12 18.86 6.40 -4.35
C ALA A 12 17.90 5.55 -3.51
N ASN A 13 17.10 4.71 -4.16
CA ASN A 13 16.13 3.78 -3.56
C ASN A 13 14.98 4.47 -2.79
N PHE A 14 14.72 5.74 -3.12
CA PHE A 14 13.69 6.55 -2.46
C PHE A 14 12.33 5.88 -2.50
N ALA A 15 11.98 5.28 -3.65
CA ALA A 15 10.66 4.68 -3.85
C ALA A 15 10.50 3.39 -3.06
N TYR A 16 11.51 2.50 -3.13
CA TYR A 16 11.54 1.26 -2.36
C TYR A 16 11.42 1.54 -0.85
N GLU A 17 12.27 2.42 -0.32
CA GLU A 17 12.26 2.72 1.12
C GLU A 17 10.97 3.42 1.58
N SER A 18 10.38 4.27 0.74
CA SER A 18 9.11 4.92 1.03
C SER A 18 7.96 3.90 1.13
N LEU A 19 7.92 2.93 0.21
CA LEU A 19 6.92 1.88 0.21
C LEU A 19 7.18 0.85 1.32
N ARG A 20 8.44 0.49 1.60
CA ARG A 20 8.81 -0.34 2.75
C ARG A 20 8.29 0.27 4.05
N LYS A 21 8.58 1.54 4.30
CA LYS A 21 8.06 2.26 5.48
C LYS A 21 6.55 2.33 5.53
N LEU A 22 5.88 2.48 4.38
CA LEU A 22 4.42 2.45 4.31
C LEU A 22 3.87 1.11 4.81
N PHE A 23 4.45 -0.01 4.37
CA PHE A 23 4.06 -1.36 4.76
C PHE A 23 4.41 -1.65 6.23
N ASP A 24 5.60 -1.24 6.70
CA ASP A 24 6.01 -1.39 8.10
C ASP A 24 5.03 -0.64 9.03
N GLN A 25 4.70 0.61 8.71
CA GLN A 25 3.74 1.42 9.47
C GLN A 25 2.32 0.85 9.41
N LEU A 26 1.94 0.26 8.28
CA LEU A 26 0.66 -0.42 8.13
C LEU A 26 0.55 -1.60 9.08
N ILE A 27 1.55 -2.47 9.10
CA ILE A 27 1.61 -3.67 9.95
C ILE A 27 1.61 -3.26 11.41
N GLU A 28 2.45 -2.30 11.79
CA GLU A 28 2.54 -1.78 13.15
C GLU A 28 1.18 -1.26 13.66
N ARG A 29 0.53 -0.39 12.88
CA ARG A 29 -0.79 0.15 13.23
C ARG A 29 -1.88 -0.91 13.28
N THR A 30 -1.82 -1.88 12.38
CA THR A 30 -2.84 -2.92 12.29
C THR A 30 -2.75 -3.88 13.48
N ILE A 31 -1.55 -4.35 13.82
CA ILE A 31 -1.35 -5.36 14.87
C ILE A 31 -1.34 -4.73 16.26
N ASN A 32 -0.52 -3.69 16.47
CA ASN A 32 -0.27 -3.15 17.81
C ASN A 32 -1.32 -2.12 18.23
N GLU A 33 -1.74 -1.25 17.31
CA GLU A 33 -2.75 -0.23 17.61
C GLU A 33 -4.18 -0.71 17.37
N GLN A 34 -4.38 -1.90 16.78
CA GLN A 34 -5.68 -2.39 16.28
C GLN A 34 -6.41 -1.38 15.37
N LYS A 35 -5.64 -0.50 14.72
CA LYS A 35 -6.15 0.53 13.82
C LYS A 35 -5.99 0.11 12.38
N THR A 36 -7.09 -0.27 11.76
CA THR A 36 -7.17 -0.35 10.30
C THR A 36 -7.74 0.92 9.71
N CYS A 37 -7.46 1.15 8.42
CA CYS A 37 -8.18 2.17 7.66
C CYS A 37 -9.69 1.89 7.70
N MET A 38 -10.50 2.90 8.04
CA MET A 38 -11.96 2.82 8.06
C MET A 38 -12.52 2.37 6.70
N LEU A 39 -11.83 2.71 5.61
CA LEU A 39 -12.19 2.33 4.25
C LEU A 39 -12.13 0.82 4.03
N GLY A 40 -11.13 0.12 4.59
CA GLY A 40 -11.01 -1.34 4.45
C GLY A 40 -12.18 -2.09 5.10
N LYS A 41 -12.66 -1.59 6.25
CA LYS A 41 -13.85 -2.12 6.92
C LYS A 41 -15.14 -1.74 6.18
N ALA A 42 -15.26 -0.48 5.77
CA ALA A 42 -16.43 0.01 5.04
C ALA A 42 -16.66 -0.71 3.70
N VAL A 43 -15.59 -1.10 2.99
CA VAL A 43 -15.67 -1.93 1.77
C VAL A 43 -16.37 -3.26 2.05
N LEU A 44 -15.96 -3.95 3.12
CA LEU A 44 -16.43 -5.30 3.43
C LEU A 44 -17.84 -5.31 4.01
N GLU A 45 -18.21 -4.27 4.77
CA GLU A 45 -19.47 -4.22 5.51
C GLU A 45 -20.60 -3.50 4.74
N PHE A 46 -20.29 -2.45 3.96
CA PHE A 46 -21.31 -1.50 3.48
C PHE A 46 -21.40 -1.30 1.97
N ARG A 47 -20.43 -1.77 1.16
CA ARG A 47 -20.43 -1.52 -0.31
C ARG A 47 -21.71 -1.93 -1.03
N GLY A 48 -22.35 -3.02 -0.59
CA GLY A 48 -23.59 -3.53 -1.20
C GLY A 48 -24.87 -2.92 -0.65
N GLN A 49 -24.78 -2.06 0.37
CA GLN A 49 -25.93 -1.60 1.16
C GLN A 49 -26.15 -0.09 1.03
N ASP A 50 -25.09 0.70 0.81
CA ASP A 50 -25.16 2.15 0.71
C ASP A 50 -24.29 2.71 -0.44
N PRO A 51 -24.91 3.28 -1.49
CA PRO A 51 -24.19 3.87 -2.62
C PRO A 51 -23.23 5.02 -2.23
N GLN A 52 -23.57 5.83 -1.23
CA GLN A 52 -22.72 6.95 -0.78
C GLN A 52 -21.46 6.42 -0.09
N VAL A 53 -21.61 5.36 0.72
CA VAL A 53 -20.46 4.69 1.34
C VAL A 53 -19.58 4.04 0.27
N ALA A 54 -20.18 3.42 -0.75
CA ALA A 54 -19.43 2.85 -1.86
C ALA A 54 -18.59 3.91 -2.62
N GLU A 55 -19.13 5.12 -2.80
CA GLU A 55 -18.41 6.23 -3.44
C GLU A 55 -17.23 6.73 -2.59
N ILE A 56 -17.43 6.95 -1.28
CA ILE A 56 -16.35 7.33 -0.35
C ILE A 56 -15.24 6.28 -0.35
N VAL A 57 -15.62 5.01 -0.34
CA VAL A 57 -14.70 3.87 -0.45
C VAL A 57 -13.90 3.91 -1.76
N ASN A 58 -14.56 4.10 -2.89
CA ASN A 58 -13.91 4.18 -4.21
C ASN A 58 -12.90 5.34 -4.25
N MET A 59 -13.29 6.52 -3.75
CA MET A 59 -12.41 7.67 -3.67
C MET A 59 -11.18 7.39 -2.81
N GLY A 60 -11.37 6.75 -1.66
CA GLY A 60 -10.28 6.41 -0.75
C GLY A 60 -9.28 5.40 -1.33
N ILE A 61 -9.77 4.36 -2.02
CA ILE A 61 -8.92 3.40 -2.74
C ILE A 61 -8.14 4.12 -3.85
N SER A 62 -8.85 4.94 -4.66
CA SER A 62 -8.24 5.69 -5.76
C SER A 62 -7.16 6.65 -5.27
N GLN A 63 -7.34 7.27 -4.10
CA GLN A 63 -6.34 8.14 -3.49
C GLN A 63 -5.07 7.37 -3.10
N LEU A 64 -5.20 6.20 -2.49
CA LEU A 64 -4.04 5.36 -2.16
C LEU A 64 -3.31 4.91 -3.42
N GLU A 65 -4.05 4.45 -4.43
CA GLU A 65 -3.51 3.99 -5.70
C GLU A 65 -2.79 5.11 -6.45
N ASN A 66 -3.32 6.34 -6.44
CA ASN A 66 -2.66 7.50 -7.03
C ASN A 66 -1.35 7.86 -6.30
N VAL A 67 -1.34 7.81 -4.97
CA VAL A 67 -0.12 8.05 -4.18
C VAL A 67 0.96 7.02 -4.51
N ILE A 68 0.60 5.74 -4.60
CA ILE A 68 1.53 4.68 -4.97
C ILE A 68 2.03 4.90 -6.40
N LEU A 69 1.13 5.20 -7.35
CA LEU A 69 1.48 5.45 -8.75
C LEU A 69 2.46 6.62 -8.89
N GLU A 70 2.31 7.70 -8.12
CA GLU A 70 3.25 8.82 -8.11
C GLU A 70 4.65 8.40 -7.64
N ILE A 71 4.73 7.53 -6.62
CA ILE A 71 6.01 6.99 -6.14
C ILE A 71 6.66 6.11 -7.22
N LEU A 72 5.90 5.21 -7.84
CA LEU A 72 6.38 4.33 -8.89
C LEU A 72 6.83 5.09 -10.14
N SER A 73 6.12 6.17 -10.48
CA SER A 73 6.47 7.04 -11.62
C SER A 73 7.83 7.70 -11.43
N LYS A 74 8.12 8.18 -10.21
CA LYS A 74 9.45 8.71 -9.87
C LYS A 74 10.51 7.62 -9.94
N ALA A 75 10.23 6.44 -9.41
CA ALA A 75 11.13 5.29 -9.45
C ALA A 75 11.49 4.87 -10.89
N GLN A 76 10.52 4.88 -11.80
CA GLN A 76 10.79 4.57 -13.21
C GLN A 76 11.59 5.69 -13.91
N ALA A 77 11.36 6.95 -13.53
CA ALA A 77 12.13 8.09 -14.05
C ALA A 77 13.60 8.08 -13.57
N THR A 78 13.87 7.61 -12.35
CA THR A 78 15.22 7.45 -11.78
C THR A 78 15.91 6.14 -12.16
N GLY A 79 15.20 5.21 -12.81
CA GLY A 79 15.72 3.91 -13.24
C GLY A 79 15.66 2.81 -12.18
N GLU A 80 15.06 3.06 -11.01
CA GLU A 80 14.77 2.03 -9.99
C GLU A 80 13.78 0.97 -10.51
N ILE A 81 12.89 1.35 -11.44
CA ILE A 81 11.96 0.44 -12.12
C ILE A 81 12.22 0.47 -13.63
N SER A 82 12.25 -0.71 -14.25
CA SER A 82 12.39 -0.82 -15.71
C SER A 82 11.22 -0.16 -16.46
N LYS A 83 11.52 0.52 -17.58
CA LYS A 83 10.53 1.18 -18.46
C LYS A 83 9.52 0.21 -19.10
N GLY A 84 9.82 -1.09 -19.12
CA GLY A 84 8.90 -2.12 -19.66
C GLY A 84 7.81 -2.57 -18.70
N ARG A 85 7.75 -1.99 -17.49
CA ARG A 85 6.79 -2.36 -16.46
C ARG A 85 5.60 -1.39 -16.47
N ASP A 86 4.40 -1.95 -16.44
CA ASP A 86 3.15 -1.18 -16.35
C ASP A 86 2.96 -0.66 -14.91
N LEU A 87 3.07 0.65 -14.72
CA LEU A 87 3.01 1.26 -13.39
C LEU A 87 1.61 1.26 -12.79
N GLN A 88 0.57 1.27 -13.62
CA GLN A 88 -0.82 1.20 -13.20
C GLN A 88 -1.09 -0.16 -12.60
N VAL A 89 -0.70 -1.24 -13.28
CA VAL A 89 -0.81 -2.61 -12.78
C VAL A 89 -0.02 -2.79 -11.47
N LEU A 90 1.20 -2.25 -11.40
CA LEU A 90 2.01 -2.33 -10.18
C LEU A 90 1.40 -1.52 -9.02
N SER A 91 0.78 -0.38 -9.31
CA SER A 91 0.08 0.40 -8.30
C SER A 91 -1.15 -0.33 -7.75
N SER A 92 -1.99 -0.89 -8.64
CA SER A 92 -3.13 -1.72 -8.25
C SER A 92 -2.69 -2.93 -7.43
N TYR A 93 -1.57 -3.58 -7.82
CA TYR A 93 -1.00 -4.71 -7.10
C TYR A 93 -0.59 -4.35 -5.66
N LEU A 94 0.19 -3.28 -5.47
CA LEU A 94 0.60 -2.83 -4.14
C LEU A 94 -0.61 -2.36 -3.30
N THR A 95 -1.61 -1.74 -3.94
CA THR A 95 -2.86 -1.34 -3.29
C THR A 95 -3.63 -2.57 -2.78
N ALA A 96 -3.72 -3.63 -3.58
CA ALA A 96 -4.32 -4.90 -3.16
C ALA A 96 -3.56 -5.54 -1.99
N ALA A 97 -2.23 -5.57 -2.05
CA ALA A 97 -1.39 -6.08 -0.97
C ALA A 97 -1.58 -5.28 0.34
N PHE A 98 -1.65 -3.95 0.24
CA PHE A 98 -1.92 -3.06 1.38
C PHE A 98 -3.23 -3.44 2.08
N TYR A 99 -4.34 -3.55 1.34
CA TYR A 99 -5.63 -3.92 1.95
C TYR A 99 -5.64 -5.37 2.44
N GLY A 100 -4.99 -6.30 1.74
CA GLY A 100 -4.83 -7.68 2.18
C GLY A 100 -4.14 -7.79 3.55
N ILE A 101 -3.06 -7.03 3.76
CA ILE A 101 -2.36 -6.96 5.05
C ILE A 101 -3.28 -6.40 6.14
N GLN A 102 -4.07 -5.36 5.85
CA GLN A 102 -5.01 -4.81 6.83
C GLN A 102 -6.06 -5.83 7.28
N VAL A 103 -6.65 -6.54 6.31
CA VAL A 103 -7.69 -7.54 6.59
C VAL A 103 -7.12 -8.70 7.39
N LEU A 104 -5.98 -9.25 6.95
CA LEU A 104 -5.34 -10.38 7.63
C LEU A 104 -4.79 -10.00 9.01
N GLY A 105 -4.24 -8.79 9.17
CA GLY A 105 -3.72 -8.32 10.45
C GLY A 105 -4.79 -8.16 11.52
N VAL A 106 -6.05 -7.91 11.14
CA VAL A 106 -7.19 -7.94 12.08
C VAL A 106 -7.71 -9.36 12.28
N ALA A 107 -7.88 -10.12 11.19
CA ALA A 107 -8.54 -11.42 11.26
C ALA A 107 -7.69 -12.52 11.91
N LYS A 108 -6.38 -12.53 11.65
CA LYS A 108 -5.42 -13.51 12.16
C LYS A 108 -4.04 -12.86 12.27
N PRO A 109 -3.78 -12.04 13.31
CA PRO A 109 -2.52 -11.32 13.44
C PRO A 109 -1.33 -12.27 13.53
N CYS A 110 -0.40 -12.13 12.60
CA CYS A 110 0.92 -12.76 12.64
C CYS A 110 1.90 -11.81 11.96
N ARG A 111 2.73 -11.14 12.78
CA ARG A 111 3.62 -10.07 12.32
C ARG A 111 4.59 -10.57 11.28
N GLU A 112 5.24 -11.69 11.57
CA GLU A 112 6.27 -12.29 10.72
C GLU A 112 5.71 -12.62 9.34
N ASN A 113 4.50 -13.20 9.28
CA ASN A 113 3.87 -13.52 8.00
C ASN A 113 3.50 -12.25 7.22
N LEU A 114 3.00 -11.21 7.88
CA LEU A 114 2.60 -9.98 7.20
C LEU A 114 3.80 -9.17 6.70
N GLU A 115 4.90 -9.16 7.47
CA GLU A 115 6.18 -8.58 7.05
C GLU A 115 6.73 -9.31 5.82
N GLN A 116 6.67 -10.65 5.79
CA GLN A 116 7.05 -11.44 4.62
C GLN A 116 6.17 -11.15 3.39
N VAL A 117 4.86 -11.03 3.57
CA VAL A 117 3.93 -10.65 2.49
C VAL A 117 4.29 -9.27 1.93
N GLY A 118 4.57 -8.29 2.80
CA GLY A 118 5.02 -6.97 2.39
C GLY A 118 6.33 -7.01 1.61
N ALA A 119 7.32 -7.75 2.10
CA ALA A 119 8.61 -7.91 1.44
C ALA A 119 8.48 -8.54 0.04
N ILE A 120 7.66 -9.60 -0.10
CA ILE A 120 7.40 -10.24 -1.40
C ILE A 120 6.67 -9.28 -2.36
N ALA A 121 5.72 -8.51 -1.85
CA ALA A 121 5.04 -7.52 -2.67
C ALA A 121 6.00 -6.45 -3.21
N LEU A 122 6.94 -6.00 -2.39
CA LEU A 122 7.97 -5.05 -2.83
C LEU A 122 8.97 -5.68 -3.80
N SER A 123 9.40 -6.93 -3.60
CA SER A 123 10.36 -7.58 -4.50
C SER A 123 9.79 -7.83 -5.90
N ILE A 124 8.47 -8.00 -6.03
CA ILE A 124 7.80 -8.07 -7.34
C ILE A 124 8.00 -6.75 -8.10
N VAL A 125 7.95 -5.61 -7.42
CA VAL A 125 8.09 -4.27 -8.02
C VAL A 125 9.56 -3.87 -8.18
N PHE A 126 10.39 -4.19 -7.19
CA PHE A 126 11.81 -3.85 -7.08
C PHE A 126 12.64 -5.13 -6.94
N PRO A 127 12.87 -5.90 -8.02
CA PRO A 127 13.50 -7.22 -7.95
C PRO A 127 14.99 -7.20 -7.59
N ASN A 128 15.63 -6.02 -7.59
CA ASN A 128 17.06 -5.84 -7.36
C ASN A 128 17.36 -5.13 -6.03
N GLN A 129 16.38 -5.01 -5.14
CA GLN A 129 16.49 -4.44 -3.79
C GLN A 129 16.24 -5.54 -2.77
#